data_AF-A0A7S4KVV5-F1
#
_entry.id   AF-A0A7S4KVV5-F1
#
_cell.length_a   1.000
_cell.length_b   1.000
_cell.length_c   1.000
_cell.angle_alpha   90.00
_cell.angle_beta   90.00
_cell.angle_gamma   90.00
#
_symmetry.space_group_name_H-M   'P 1'
#
loop_
_entity.id
_entity.type
_entity.pdbx_description
1 polymer ?
#
loop_
_entity_poly.entity_id
_entity_poly.type
_entity_poly.pdbx_seq_one_letter_code
_entity_poly.pdbx_strand_id
1 'polypeptide(L)'
;EERDELENSLRLLDRFFLSEHPYDVIIFHEGLSSYNLASLQEAVGNVVLQFEYLTFQLPQFLEEKKIPFKVGPYGMGYRHMCRFFSIHLWSHPAVMSYDYVWRLDSDSYFYDYVPYDVFAKMH
;
A
#
# COMPACT_ATOMS: atom_id res chain seq x y z
N GLU A 1 -11.90 -2.98 10.94
CA GLU A 1 -12.41 -2.66 9.59
C GLU A 1 -11.24 -2.55 8.61
N GLU A 2 -10.57 -1.42 8.43
CA GLU A 2 -9.48 -1.28 7.43
C GLU A 2 -8.32 -2.29 7.58
N ARG A 3 -7.95 -2.64 8.82
CA ARG A 3 -6.94 -3.68 9.08
C ARG A 3 -7.41 -5.08 8.70
N ASP A 4 -8.68 -5.38 8.91
CA ASP A 4 -9.27 -6.70 8.62
C ASP A 4 -9.48 -6.85 7.11
N GLU A 5 -9.85 -5.76 6.43
CA GLU A 5 -9.86 -5.66 4.98
C GLU A 5 -8.47 -5.93 4.42
N LEU A 6 -7.43 -5.25 4.94
CA LEU A 6 -6.05 -5.45 4.52
C LEU A 6 -5.61 -6.91 4.70
N GLU A 7 -5.90 -7.52 5.86
CA GLU A 7 -5.57 -8.93 6.08
C GLU A 7 -6.26 -9.83 5.04
N ASN A 8 -7.55 -9.59 4.78
CA ASN A 8 -8.28 -10.36 3.78
C ASN A 8 -7.72 -10.15 2.37
N SER A 9 -7.42 -8.92 1.96
CA SER A 9 -6.80 -8.59 0.68
C SER A 9 -5.45 -9.29 0.50
N LEU A 10 -4.61 -9.30 1.54
CA LEU A 10 -3.32 -9.98 1.52
C LEU A 10 -3.48 -11.51 1.39
N ARG A 11 -4.43 -12.12 2.13
CA ARG A 11 -4.74 -13.55 2.00
C ARG A 11 -5.23 -13.91 0.60
N LEU A 12 -6.03 -13.06 -0.02
CA LEU A 12 -6.54 -13.28 -1.37
C LEU A 12 -5.43 -13.11 -2.41
N LEU A 13 -4.58 -12.09 -2.25
CA LEU A 13 -3.41 -11.88 -3.10
C LEU A 13 -2.45 -13.07 -3.04
N ASP A 14 -2.16 -13.60 -1.85
CA ASP A 14 -1.36 -14.81 -1.67
C ASP A 14 -1.99 -16.01 -2.38
N ARG A 15 -3.27 -16.28 -2.06
CA ARG A 15 -4.02 -17.41 -2.61
C ARG A 15 -4.09 -17.40 -4.14
N PHE A 16 -4.30 -16.23 -4.74
CA PHE A 16 -4.63 -16.12 -6.16
C PHE A 16 -3.47 -15.67 -7.05
N PHE A 17 -2.35 -15.23 -6.48
CA PHE A 17 -1.20 -14.76 -7.26
C PHE A 17 0.14 -15.14 -6.63
N LEU A 18 0.44 -14.70 -5.39
CA LEU A 18 1.81 -14.77 -4.87
C LEU A 18 2.30 -16.20 -4.59
N SER A 19 1.38 -17.14 -4.35
CA SER A 19 1.74 -18.56 -4.15
C SER A 19 2.44 -19.20 -5.35
N GLU A 20 2.11 -18.75 -6.58
CA GLU A 20 2.73 -19.20 -7.84
C GLU A 20 3.74 -18.18 -8.39
N HIS A 21 3.58 -16.91 -8.03
CA HIS A 21 4.39 -15.80 -8.51
C HIS A 21 4.94 -14.99 -7.32
N PRO A 22 6.03 -15.43 -6.68
CA PRO A 22 6.55 -14.79 -5.49
C PRO A 22 7.13 -13.41 -5.83
N TYR A 23 6.48 -12.36 -5.35
CA TYR A 23 6.89 -10.96 -5.47
C TYR A 23 6.86 -10.28 -4.10
N ASP A 24 7.70 -9.25 -3.94
CA ASP A 24 7.75 -8.46 -2.72
C ASP A 24 6.45 -7.67 -2.52
N VAL A 25 5.98 -7.60 -1.29
CA VAL A 25 4.79 -6.81 -0.90
C VAL A 25 5.21 -5.73 0.07
N ILE A 26 5.05 -4.47 -0.34
CA ILE A 26 5.41 -3.29 0.46
C ILE A 26 4.14 -2.61 0.96
N ILE A 27 3.99 -2.53 2.28
CA ILE A 27 2.86 -1.89 2.96
C ILE A 27 3.31 -0.55 3.50
N PHE A 28 2.81 0.52 2.90
CA PHE A 28 2.98 1.88 3.39
C PHE A 28 1.90 2.21 4.42
N HIS A 29 2.30 2.71 5.60
CA HIS A 29 1.34 3.00 6.67
C HIS A 29 1.71 4.21 7.54
N GLU A 30 0.70 4.85 8.13
CA GLU A 30 0.87 5.93 9.12
C GLU A 30 0.42 5.44 10.50
N GLY A 31 1.25 4.59 11.14
CA GLY A 31 1.04 4.23 12.55
C GLY A 31 0.39 2.88 12.87
N LEU A 32 0.51 1.86 12.01
CA LEU A 32 0.29 0.48 12.44
C LEU A 32 1.23 0.13 13.61
N SER A 33 0.67 -0.50 14.65
CA SER A 33 1.44 -0.96 15.82
C SER A 33 2.30 -2.17 15.48
N SER A 34 3.37 -2.42 16.24
CA SER A 34 4.20 -3.63 16.06
C SER A 34 3.40 -4.93 16.14
N TYR A 35 2.36 -4.98 16.97
CA TYR A 35 1.41 -6.08 17.03
C TYR A 35 0.66 -6.28 15.71
N ASN A 36 0.19 -5.19 15.09
CA ASN A 36 -0.48 -5.25 13.80
C ASN A 36 0.48 -5.75 12.71
N LEU A 37 1.73 -5.27 12.68
CA LEU A 37 2.72 -5.72 11.70
C LEU A 37 2.99 -7.22 11.81
N ALA A 38 3.21 -7.71 13.05
CA ALA A 38 3.44 -9.13 13.32
C ALA A 38 2.23 -9.99 12.92
N SER A 39 1.03 -9.60 13.32
CA SER A 39 -0.19 -10.36 12.97
C SER A 39 -0.48 -10.38 11.47
N LEU A 40 -0.20 -9.30 10.74
CA LEU A 40 -0.35 -9.28 9.28
C LEU A 40 0.65 -10.23 8.61
N GLN A 41 1.91 -10.24 9.06
CA GLN A 41 2.91 -11.18 8.57
C GLN A 41 2.54 -12.64 8.86
N GLU A 42 2.01 -12.93 10.05
CA GLU A 42 1.51 -14.27 10.40
C GLU A 42 0.32 -14.70 9.54
N ALA A 43 -0.53 -13.76 9.13
CA ALA A 43 -1.72 -14.05 8.32
C ALA A 43 -1.40 -14.48 6.88
N VAL A 44 -0.23 -14.13 6.34
CA VAL A 44 0.19 -14.43 4.96
C VAL A 44 1.42 -15.31 4.83
N GLY A 45 1.83 -15.99 5.90
CA GLY A 45 2.74 -17.14 5.88
C GLY A 45 4.01 -16.98 5.04
N ASN A 46 3.95 -17.41 3.78
CA ASN A 46 5.09 -17.46 2.86
C ASN A 46 5.40 -16.13 2.16
N VAL A 47 4.48 -15.16 2.21
CA VAL A 47 4.69 -13.83 1.62
C VAL A 47 5.54 -12.99 2.57
N VAL A 48 6.67 -12.48 2.09
CA VAL A 48 7.49 -11.53 2.85
C VAL A 48 6.87 -10.14 2.75
N LEU A 49 6.37 -9.62 3.88
CA LEU A 49 5.84 -8.27 3.95
C LEU A 49 6.94 -7.29 4.38
N GLN A 50 7.17 -6.27 3.57
CA GLN A 50 7.93 -5.09 3.95
C GLN A 50 6.97 -4.00 4.45
N PHE A 51 7.30 -3.36 5.57
CA PHE A 51 6.47 -2.29 6.14
C PHE A 51 7.25 -0.98 6.12
N GLU A 52 6.68 0.03 5.48
CA GLU A 52 7.26 1.37 5.35
C GLU A 52 6.39 2.39 6.10
N TYR A 53 6.96 2.97 7.16
CA TYR A 53 6.28 4.01 7.92
C TYR A 53 6.34 5.35 7.18
N LEU A 54 5.18 5.94 6.94
CA LEU A 54 5.06 7.25 6.31
C LEU A 54 4.77 8.33 7.34
N THR A 55 5.40 9.49 7.16
CA THR A 55 5.05 10.73 7.86
C THR A 55 4.59 11.74 6.83
N PHE A 56 3.31 12.09 6.85
CA PHE A 56 2.80 13.12 5.97
C PHE A 56 2.99 14.52 6.57
N GLN A 57 3.55 15.42 5.77
CA GLN A 57 3.78 16.80 6.13
C GLN A 57 3.23 17.73 5.06
N LEU A 58 2.75 18.89 5.48
CA LEU A 58 2.41 19.97 4.57
C LEU A 58 3.70 20.51 3.92
N PRO A 59 3.73 20.70 2.59
CA PRO A 59 4.83 21.40 1.94
C PRO A 59 5.05 22.80 2.53
N GLN A 60 6.31 23.18 2.73
CA GLN A 60 6.68 24.45 3.37
C GLN A 60 6.09 25.69 2.68
N PHE A 61 5.87 25.63 1.36
CA PHE A 61 5.31 26.74 0.59
C PHE A 61 3.80 26.92 0.77
N LEU A 62 3.10 25.99 1.45
CA LEU A 62 1.67 26.10 1.75
C LEU A 62 1.46 26.68 3.15
N GLU A 63 0.61 27.69 3.25
CA GLU A 63 0.19 28.26 4.53
C GLU A 63 -0.97 27.45 5.10
N GLU A 64 -0.74 26.69 6.17
CA GLU A 64 -1.74 25.80 6.80
C GLU A 64 -3.08 26.49 7.08
N LYS A 65 -3.05 27.75 7.56
CA LYS A 65 -4.26 28.54 7.86
C LYS A 65 -5.15 28.81 6.64
N LYS A 66 -4.59 28.75 5.43
CA LYS A 66 -5.33 28.93 4.16
C LYS A 66 -5.86 27.62 3.61
N ILE A 67 -5.46 26.49 4.19
CA ILE A 67 -5.83 25.17 3.73
C ILE A 67 -7.10 24.74 4.48
N PRO A 68 -8.22 24.49 3.78
CA PRO A 68 -9.39 23.95 4.43
C PRO A 68 -9.07 22.55 4.95
N PHE A 69 -9.49 22.25 6.19
CA PHE A 69 -9.31 20.93 6.79
C PHE A 69 -9.97 19.80 5.99
N LYS A 70 -11.11 20.11 5.34
CA LYS A 70 -11.84 19.22 4.44
C LYS A 70 -12.29 19.95 3.18
N VAL A 71 -12.32 19.25 2.06
CA VAL A 71 -12.97 19.68 0.81
C VAL A 71 -14.01 18.60 0.46
N GLY A 72 -15.30 18.89 0.66
CA GLY A 72 -16.33 17.87 0.58
C GLY A 72 -16.10 16.72 1.58
N PRO A 73 -16.15 15.44 1.16
CA PRO A 73 -15.86 14.32 2.04
C PRO A 73 -14.36 14.13 2.32
N TYR A 74 -13.48 14.83 1.61
CA TYR A 74 -12.05 14.54 1.59
C TYR A 74 -11.28 15.36 2.64
N GLY A 75 -10.78 14.67 3.67
CA GLY A 75 -9.92 15.26 4.71
C GLY A 75 -8.43 15.26 4.37
N MET A 76 -7.62 15.76 5.32
CA MET A 76 -6.17 15.85 5.18
C MET A 76 -5.51 14.52 4.83
N GLY A 77 -5.83 13.43 5.54
CA GLY A 77 -5.23 12.11 5.30
C GLY A 77 -5.44 11.63 3.86
N TYR A 78 -6.67 11.71 3.35
CA TYR A 78 -6.98 11.36 1.96
C TYR A 78 -6.16 12.18 0.95
N ARG A 79 -6.06 13.50 1.16
CA ARG A 79 -5.29 14.36 0.27
C ARG A 79 -3.79 14.11 0.35
N HIS A 80 -3.27 13.75 1.53
CA HIS A 80 -1.89 13.33 1.70
C HIS A 80 -1.61 12.00 0.98
N MET A 81 -2.51 11.02 1.11
CA MET A 81 -2.48 9.78 0.35
C MET A 81 -2.45 10.04 -1.16
N CYS A 82 -3.35 10.90 -1.68
CA CYS A 82 -3.33 11.27 -3.09
C CYS A 82 -1.98 11.89 -3.50
N ARG A 83 -1.44 12.81 -2.69
CA ARG A 83 -0.14 13.43 -2.94
C ARG A 83 1.00 12.41 -2.93
N PHE A 84 0.98 11.46 -2.00
CA PHE A 84 1.98 10.40 -1.89
C PHE A 84 2.01 9.54 -3.15
N PHE A 85 0.87 8.96 -3.54
CA PHE A 85 0.79 8.09 -4.71
C PHE A 85 1.01 8.83 -6.04
N SER A 86 0.72 10.13 -6.11
CA SER A 86 0.91 10.91 -7.34
C SER A 86 2.34 11.41 -7.54
N ILE A 87 3.09 11.65 -6.45
CA ILE A 87 4.37 12.38 -6.52
C ILE A 87 5.50 11.61 -5.85
N HIS A 88 5.30 11.07 -4.65
CA HIS A 88 6.39 10.60 -3.79
C HIS A 88 6.71 9.12 -3.96
N LEU A 89 5.73 8.30 -4.34
CA LEU A 89 5.90 6.84 -4.45
C LEU A 89 7.14 6.46 -5.28
N TRP A 90 7.28 7.02 -6.48
CA TRP A 90 8.35 6.68 -7.42
C TRP A 90 9.75 7.12 -6.98
N SER A 91 9.82 8.06 -6.04
CA SER A 91 11.07 8.50 -5.41
C SER A 91 11.31 7.85 -4.05
N HIS A 92 10.42 6.97 -3.60
CA HIS A 92 10.57 6.32 -2.30
C HIS A 92 11.68 5.27 -2.36
N PRO A 93 12.65 5.24 -1.42
CA PRO A 93 13.76 4.29 -1.45
C PRO A 93 13.32 2.83 -1.57
N ALA A 94 12.23 2.47 -0.92
CA ALA A 94 11.65 1.12 -0.99
C ALA A 94 11.11 0.73 -2.38
N VAL A 95 10.92 1.68 -3.31
CA VAL A 95 10.34 1.43 -4.64
C VAL A 95 11.33 1.70 -5.79
N MET A 96 12.35 2.53 -5.54
CA MET A 96 13.30 2.98 -6.58
C MET A 96 14.07 1.87 -7.31
N SER A 97 14.18 0.68 -6.70
CA SER A 97 14.85 -0.48 -7.31
C SER A 97 13.95 -1.33 -8.22
N TYR A 98 12.65 -1.04 -8.28
CA TYR A 98 11.67 -1.83 -9.02
C TYR A 98 11.29 -1.13 -10.33
N ASP A 99 11.22 -1.91 -11.41
CA ASP A 99 10.77 -1.42 -12.72
C ASP A 99 9.24 -1.27 -12.79
N TYR A 100 8.51 -2.12 -12.07
CA TYR A 100 7.05 -2.14 -12.04
C TYR A 100 6.53 -2.23 -10.61
N VAL A 101 5.38 -1.60 -10.39
CA VAL A 101 4.63 -1.66 -9.13
C VAL A 101 3.18 -1.96 -9.43
N TRP A 102 2.62 -2.97 -8.75
CA TRP A 102 1.19 -3.19 -8.71
C TRP A 102 0.62 -2.54 -7.43
N ARG A 103 0.03 -1.36 -7.59
CA ARG A 103 -0.65 -0.69 -6.48
C ARG A 103 -1.99 -1.38 -6.20
N LEU A 104 -2.19 -1.76 -4.94
CA LEU A 104 -3.44 -2.28 -4.40
C LEU A 104 -3.85 -1.42 -3.20
N ASP A 105 -5.14 -1.13 -3.08
CA ASP A 105 -5.71 -0.52 -1.86
C ASP A 105 -6.02 -1.61 -0.82
N SER A 106 -6.20 -1.23 0.45
CA SER A 106 -6.38 -2.16 1.58
C SER A 106 -7.64 -3.03 1.49
N ASP A 107 -8.61 -2.64 0.67
CA ASP A 107 -9.88 -3.34 0.42
C ASP A 107 -9.90 -4.04 -0.95
N SER A 108 -8.76 -4.15 -1.62
CA SER A 108 -8.64 -4.83 -2.93
C SER A 108 -9.07 -6.28 -2.83
N TYR A 109 -9.90 -6.74 -3.77
CA TYR A 109 -10.46 -8.09 -3.73
C TYR A 109 -10.10 -8.86 -5.01
N PHE A 110 -9.53 -10.06 -4.83
CA PHE A 110 -9.27 -11.00 -5.91
C PHE A 110 -10.37 -12.05 -5.94
N TYR A 111 -11.08 -12.13 -7.06
CA TYR A 111 -12.19 -13.08 -7.23
C TYR A 111 -11.74 -14.47 -7.66
N ASP A 112 -10.63 -14.56 -8.40
CA ASP A 112 -10.16 -15.81 -8.98
C ASP A 112 -8.63 -15.78 -9.19
N TYR A 113 -8.09 -16.95 -9.50
CA TYR A 113 -6.68 -17.20 -9.78
C TYR A 113 -6.18 -16.42 -10.99
N VAL A 114 -4.97 -15.86 -10.89
CA VAL A 114 -4.28 -15.16 -11.98
C VAL A 114 -3.24 -16.12 -12.57
N PRO A 115 -3.48 -16.71 -13.76
CA PRO A 115 -2.69 -17.85 -14.25
C PRO A 115 -1.39 -17.48 -14.96
N TYR A 116 -0.91 -16.24 -14.80
CA TYR A 116 0.30 -15.76 -15.44
C TYR A 116 0.96 -14.68 -14.61
N ASP A 117 2.26 -14.53 -14.81
CA ASP A 117 3.05 -13.47 -14.21
C ASP A 117 2.68 -12.11 -14.85
N VAL A 118 2.02 -11.26 -14.07
CA VAL A 118 1.55 -9.94 -14.50
C VAL A 118 2.73 -9.03 -14.86
N PHE A 119 3.83 -9.08 -14.12
CA PHE A 119 4.99 -8.24 -14.37
C PHE A 119 5.76 -8.70 -15.61
N ALA A 120 5.94 -10.01 -15.80
CA ALA A 120 6.57 -10.55 -17.00
C ALA A 120 5.82 -10.20 -18.29
N LYS A 121 4.49 -9.98 -18.23
CA LYS A 121 3.69 -9.52 -19.38
C LYS A 121 3.86 -8.06 -19.73
N MET A 122 4.44 -7.26 -18.84
CA MET A 122 4.64 -5.82 -19.03
C MET A 122 6.02 -5.46 -19.59
N HIS A 123 6.93 -6.46 -19.67
CA HIS A 123 8.26 -6.37 -20.26
C HIS A 123 8.26 -6.55 -21.79
#